data_AF-A0A6P8H0Q7-F1
#
_entry.id   AF-A0A6P8H0Q7-F1
#
_cell.length_a   1.000
_cell.length_b   1.000
_cell.length_c   1.000
_cell.angle_alpha   90.00
_cell.angle_beta   90.00
_cell.angle_gamma   90.00
#
_symmetry.space_group_name_H-M   'P 1'
#
loop_
_entity.id
_entity.type
_entity.pdbx_description
1 polymer ?
#
loop_
_entity_poly.entity_id
_entity_poly.type
_entity_poly.pdbx_seq_one_letter_code
_entity_poly.pdbx_strand_id
1 'polypeptide(L)'
;MASHPPKHGKEYGRPEAGSRTEARGKYAGLHISKEVFDLCKIIKQLGKEQPNGTVIITFGKLFDRYTTISNKLVGMLMRARKQELVDFEGEMLWQRRDEDKIITLLKMPETMSTDSDEYWNLRAK
;
A
#
# COMPACT_ATOMS: atom_id res chain seq x y z
N MET A 1 -11.47 5.98 52.44
CA MET A 1 -10.68 6.97 51.68
C MET A 1 -10.21 6.31 50.40
N ALA A 2 -10.86 6.58 49.27
CA ALA A 2 -10.51 5.99 47.97
C ALA A 2 -9.48 6.89 47.27
N SER A 3 -8.25 6.40 47.14
CA SER A 3 -7.14 7.11 46.49
C SER A 3 -7.31 7.03 44.97
N HIS A 4 -7.31 8.20 44.32
CA HIS A 4 -7.40 8.36 42.87
C HIS A 4 -6.15 7.78 42.17
N PRO A 5 -6.27 7.20 40.95
CA PRO A 5 -5.10 6.87 40.14
C PRO A 5 -4.47 8.15 39.53
N PRO A 6 -3.12 8.26 39.44
CA PRO A 6 -2.45 9.42 38.90
C PRO A 6 -2.59 9.52 37.36
N LYS A 7 -2.61 10.77 36.89
CA LYS A 7 -2.90 11.18 35.51
C LYS A 7 -1.71 10.87 34.56
N HIS A 8 -2.04 10.25 33.43
CA HIS A 8 -1.37 10.16 32.13
C HIS A 8 0.01 10.85 32.00
N GLY A 9 1.08 10.04 32.02
CA GLY A 9 2.44 10.46 31.64
C GLY A 9 2.59 10.58 30.13
N LYS A 10 3.28 11.64 29.68
CA LYS A 10 3.57 12.02 28.27
C LYS A 10 4.53 11.06 27.54
N GLU A 11 4.41 9.76 27.76
CA GLU A 11 5.33 8.74 27.22
C GLU A 11 4.60 7.55 26.57
N TYR A 12 3.30 7.65 26.30
CA TYR A 12 2.63 6.65 25.49
C TYR A 12 2.88 6.93 24.00
N GLY A 13 3.71 6.10 23.35
CA GLY A 13 3.79 6.02 21.90
C GLY A 13 5.19 5.98 21.26
N ARG A 14 6.28 6.03 22.03
CA ARG A 14 7.63 5.82 21.48
C ARG A 14 8.15 4.42 21.82
N PRO A 15 8.29 3.51 20.84
CA PRO A 15 9.01 2.26 21.09
C PRO A 15 10.49 2.58 21.40
N GLU A 16 11.04 1.92 22.41
CA GLU A 16 12.44 2.06 22.83
C GLU A 16 13.40 1.73 21.67
N ALA A 17 14.38 2.61 21.46
CA ALA A 17 15.41 2.48 20.42
C ALA A 17 16.19 1.17 20.62
N GLY A 18 16.19 0.31 19.60
CA GLY A 18 16.84 -1.01 19.66
C GLY A 18 15.89 -2.22 19.73
N SER A 19 14.58 -2.00 19.81
CA SER A 19 13.60 -3.11 19.77
C SER A 19 13.37 -3.65 18.36
N ARG A 20 13.08 -4.95 18.24
CA ARG A 20 12.69 -5.68 17.01
C ARG A 20 11.58 -4.98 16.17
N THR A 21 10.85 -4.06 16.79
CA THR A 21 9.81 -3.19 16.19
C THR A 21 10.38 -2.12 15.25
N GLU A 22 11.56 -1.55 15.52
CA GLU A 22 12.19 -0.54 14.65
C GLU A 22 12.69 -1.16 13.33
N ALA A 23 13.27 -2.36 13.41
CA ALA A 23 13.62 -3.15 12.23
C ALA A 23 12.38 -3.46 11.37
N ARG A 24 11.26 -3.91 11.98
CA ARG A 24 10.00 -4.12 11.25
C ARG A 24 9.49 -2.85 10.58
N GLY A 25 9.61 -1.69 11.22
CA GLY A 25 9.25 -0.39 10.64
C GLY A 25 10.07 -0.02 9.41
N LYS A 26 11.39 -0.28 9.42
CA LYS A 26 12.29 -0.05 8.27
C LYS A 26 12.08 -1.08 7.15
N TYR A 27 11.98 -2.37 7.46
CA TYR A 27 11.79 -3.43 6.48
C TYR A 27 10.41 -3.38 5.80
N ALA A 28 9.35 -2.97 6.52
CA ALA A 28 8.02 -2.79 5.94
C ALA A 28 7.94 -1.61 4.94
N GLY A 29 8.86 -0.63 5.03
CA GLY A 29 8.95 0.45 4.06
C GLY A 29 9.62 0.03 2.74
N LEU A 30 10.52 -0.94 2.79
CA LEU A 30 11.38 -1.35 1.66
C LEU A 30 10.74 -2.42 0.78
N HIS A 31 9.94 -3.33 1.34
CA HIS A 31 9.30 -4.40 0.56
C HIS A 31 7.95 -3.96 -0.01
N ILE A 32 7.82 -4.05 -1.33
CA ILE A 32 6.51 -3.93 -2.00
C ILE A 32 5.65 -5.11 -1.56
N SER A 33 4.54 -4.82 -0.90
CA SER A 33 3.59 -5.85 -0.50
C SER A 33 2.93 -6.46 -1.72
N LYS A 34 2.62 -7.76 -1.68
CA LYS A 34 1.85 -8.44 -2.74
C LYS A 34 0.56 -7.69 -3.10
N GLU A 35 -0.14 -7.16 -2.10
CA GLU A 35 -1.33 -6.30 -2.26
C GLU A 35 -1.07 -5.07 -3.16
N VAL A 36 0.07 -4.39 -3.00
CA VAL A 36 0.46 -3.21 -3.80
C VAL A 36 0.87 -3.63 -5.21
N PHE A 37 1.58 -4.75 -5.33
CA PHE A 37 1.95 -5.31 -6.62
C PHE A 37 0.71 -5.71 -7.45
N ASP A 38 -0.25 -6.40 -6.84
CA ASP A 38 -1.51 -6.78 -7.48
C ASP A 38 -2.33 -5.54 -7.85
N LEU A 39 -2.33 -4.49 -7.01
CA LEU A 39 -2.93 -3.19 -7.35
C LEU A 39 -2.33 -2.59 -8.64
N CYS A 40 -1.00 -2.54 -8.75
CA CYS A 40 -0.33 -2.05 -9.96
C CYS A 40 -0.71 -2.87 -11.20
N LYS A 41 -0.82 -4.21 -11.07
CA LYS A 41 -1.31 -5.07 -12.16
C LYS A 41 -2.72 -4.71 -12.60
N ILE A 42 -3.64 -4.53 -11.65
CA ILE A 42 -5.04 -4.17 -11.95
C ILE A 42 -5.11 -2.81 -12.64
N ILE A 43 -4.34 -1.81 -12.18
CA ILE A 43 -4.28 -0.49 -12.83
C ILE A 43 -3.75 -0.64 -14.25
N LYS A 44 -2.70 -1.42 -14.48
CA LYS A 44 -2.15 -1.67 -15.82
C LYS A 44 -3.15 -2.36 -16.75
N GLN A 45 -3.96 -3.29 -16.23
CA GLN A 45 -4.94 -4.03 -17.01
C GLN A 45 -6.21 -3.23 -17.33
N LEU A 46 -6.69 -2.41 -16.40
CA LEU A 46 -7.96 -1.69 -16.53
C LEU A 46 -7.81 -0.24 -16.98
N GLY A 47 -6.61 0.32 -16.81
CA GLY A 47 -6.28 1.68 -17.20
C GLY A 47 -5.97 1.82 -18.69
N LYS A 48 -5.70 3.06 -19.09
CA LYS A 48 -5.33 3.44 -20.44
C LYS A 48 -3.84 3.77 -20.47
N GLU A 49 -3.10 3.12 -21.36
CA GLU A 49 -1.70 3.45 -21.61
C GLU A 49 -1.59 4.82 -22.29
N GLN A 50 -0.64 5.61 -21.81
CA GLN A 50 -0.34 6.94 -22.29
C GLN A 50 0.92 6.93 -23.16
N PRO A 51 1.12 7.91 -24.07
CA PRO A 51 2.27 7.96 -24.96
C PRO A 51 3.64 7.99 -24.26
N ASN A 52 3.67 8.45 -23.01
CA ASN A 52 4.85 8.51 -22.16
C ASN A 52 5.15 7.18 -21.42
N GLY A 53 4.37 6.13 -21.67
CA GLY A 53 4.53 4.81 -21.04
C GLY A 53 3.90 4.67 -19.66
N THR A 54 3.22 5.69 -19.12
CA THR A 54 2.43 5.57 -17.89
C THR A 54 1.05 5.01 -18.18
N VAL A 55 0.36 4.51 -17.15
CA VAL A 55 -1.03 4.06 -17.27
C VAL A 55 -1.93 4.89 -16.38
N ILE A 56 -3.04 5.38 -16.91
CA ILE A 56 -4.01 6.18 -16.13
C ILE A 56 -5.34 5.46 -15.95
N ILE A 57 -5.96 5.60 -14.80
CA ILE A 57 -7.31 5.09 -14.50
C ILE A 57 -8.04 6.06 -13.57
N THR A 58 -9.37 6.17 -13.67
CA THR A 58 -10.16 6.94 -12.71
C THR A 58 -10.33 6.19 -11.39
N PHE A 59 -10.38 6.92 -10.28
CA PHE A 59 -10.59 6.34 -8.96
C PHE A 59 -11.92 5.57 -8.88
N GLY A 60 -13.00 6.09 -9.47
CA GLY A 60 -14.30 5.42 -9.49
C GLY A 60 -14.25 4.06 -10.17
N LYS A 61 -13.60 3.96 -11.34
CA LYS A 61 -13.44 2.69 -12.08
C LYS A 61 -12.58 1.69 -11.30
N LEU A 62 -11.52 2.17 -10.67
CA LEU A 62 -10.67 1.32 -9.82
C LEU A 62 -11.43 0.88 -8.57
N PHE A 63 -12.19 1.78 -7.94
CA PHE A 63 -12.96 1.52 -6.74
C PHE A 63 -14.07 0.50 -6.98
N ASP A 64 -14.83 0.60 -8.07
CA ASP A 64 -15.84 -0.38 -8.47
C ASP A 64 -15.26 -1.80 -8.47
N ARG A 65 -14.10 -2.01 -9.11
CA ARG A 65 -13.41 -3.31 -9.13
C ARG A 65 -13.07 -3.82 -7.72
N TYR A 66 -12.72 -2.93 -6.80
CA TYR A 66 -12.33 -3.29 -5.43
C TYR A 66 -13.50 -3.35 -4.45
N THR A 67 -14.68 -2.76 -4.72
CA THR A 67 -15.86 -2.88 -3.85
C THR A 67 -16.30 -4.33 -3.66
N THR A 68 -16.09 -5.15 -4.69
CA THR A 68 -16.40 -6.58 -4.66
C THR A 68 -15.34 -7.38 -3.87
N ILE A 69 -14.13 -6.84 -3.66
CA ILE A 69 -12.95 -7.63 -3.28
C ILE A 69 -12.22 -7.12 -2.01
N SER A 70 -12.23 -5.82 -1.65
CA SER A 70 -11.63 -5.31 -0.38
C SER A 70 -11.82 -3.79 -0.13
N ASN A 71 -12.16 -3.41 1.11
CA ASN A 71 -12.16 -2.01 1.61
C ASN A 71 -10.75 -1.37 1.76
N LYS A 72 -9.67 -2.09 1.42
CA LYS A 72 -8.29 -1.63 1.66
C LYS A 72 -7.70 -0.75 0.55
N LEU A 73 -8.47 -0.41 -0.50
CA LEU A 73 -7.94 0.24 -1.70
C LEU A 73 -7.16 1.53 -1.40
N VAL A 74 -7.74 2.44 -0.61
CA VAL A 74 -7.09 3.72 -0.28
C VAL A 74 -5.76 3.49 0.44
N GLY A 75 -5.71 2.55 1.39
CA GLY A 75 -4.47 2.20 2.08
C GLY A 75 -3.39 1.62 1.15
N MET A 76 -3.79 0.83 0.15
CA MET A 76 -2.86 0.31 -0.86
C MET A 76 -2.35 1.42 -1.79
N LEU A 77 -3.22 2.34 -2.23
CA LEU A 77 -2.83 3.50 -3.03
C LEU A 77 -1.84 4.40 -2.29
N MET A 78 -2.07 4.66 -1.00
CA MET A 78 -1.15 5.44 -0.16
C MET A 78 0.23 4.78 -0.04
N ARG A 79 0.27 3.44 0.14
CA ARG A 79 1.52 2.69 0.17
C ARG A 79 2.24 2.70 -1.17
N ALA A 80 1.52 2.51 -2.27
CA ALA A 80 2.05 2.57 -3.62
C ALA A 80 2.62 3.96 -3.94
N ARG A 81 1.95 5.03 -3.49
CA ARG A 81 2.41 6.42 -3.64
C ARG A 81 3.67 6.70 -2.86
N LYS A 82 3.76 6.18 -1.62
CA LYS A 82 4.99 6.28 -0.81
C LYS A 82 6.21 5.60 -1.47
N GLN A 83 5.97 4.63 -2.36
CA GLN A 83 6.99 3.92 -3.13
C GLN A 83 7.16 4.48 -4.56
N GLU A 84 6.54 5.62 -4.87
CA GLU A 84 6.59 6.29 -6.19
C GLU A 84 6.15 5.37 -7.36
N LEU A 85 5.25 4.43 -7.07
CA LEU A 85 4.68 3.53 -8.07
C LEU A 85 3.47 4.16 -8.74
N VAL A 86 2.69 4.90 -7.96
CA VAL A 86 1.48 5.59 -8.41
C VAL A 86 1.48 7.05 -7.94
N ASP A 87 0.76 7.88 -8.66
CA ASP A 87 0.47 9.25 -8.25
C ASP A 87 -0.98 9.61 -8.51
N PHE A 88 -1.52 10.51 -7.69
CA PHE A 88 -2.87 11.05 -7.80
C PHE A 88 -2.98 12.37 -7.05
N GLU A 89 -3.90 13.22 -7.50
CA GLU A 89 -4.11 14.55 -6.94
C GLU A 89 -4.79 14.49 -5.56
N GLY A 90 -4.32 15.34 -4.64
CA GLY A 90 -4.85 15.45 -3.27
C GLY A 90 -4.16 14.54 -2.25
N GLU A 91 -4.55 14.66 -0.97
CA GLU A 91 -3.98 13.85 0.12
C GLU A 91 -4.71 12.52 0.33
N MET A 92 -6.03 12.50 0.11
CA MET A 92 -6.89 11.32 0.26
C MET A 92 -8.01 11.30 -0.79
N LEU A 93 -8.52 10.10 -1.06
CA LEU A 93 -9.62 9.85 -2.01
C LEU A 93 -10.85 9.35 -1.26
N TRP A 94 -11.99 9.94 -1.55
CA TRP A 94 -13.26 9.66 -0.90
C TRP A 94 -14.27 9.11 -1.90
N GLN A 95 -14.94 8.03 -1.52
CA GLN A 95 -15.97 7.39 -2.34
C GLN A 95 -17.10 8.38 -2.66
N ARG A 96 -17.69 8.29 -3.87
CA ARG A 96 -18.78 9.13 -4.39
C ARG A 96 -18.45 10.63 -4.55
N ARG A 97 -17.26 11.06 -4.17
CA ARG A 97 -16.81 12.44 -4.29
C ARG A 97 -15.66 12.56 -5.28
N ASP A 98 -14.69 11.65 -5.17
CA ASP A 98 -13.43 11.73 -5.91
C ASP A 98 -13.38 10.72 -7.06
N GLU A 99 -14.53 10.29 -7.59
CA GLU A 99 -14.64 9.22 -8.60
C GLU A 99 -13.91 9.56 -9.91
N ASP A 100 -13.89 10.83 -10.28
CA ASP A 100 -13.24 11.33 -11.50
C ASP A 100 -11.72 11.59 -11.32
N LYS A 101 -11.18 11.44 -10.10
CA LYS A 101 -9.75 11.67 -9.86
C LYS A 101 -8.91 10.64 -10.61
N ILE A 102 -7.87 11.12 -11.28
CA ILE A 102 -6.96 10.29 -12.07
C ILE A 102 -5.89 9.68 -11.16
N ILE A 103 -5.78 8.37 -11.23
CA ILE A 103 -4.68 7.58 -10.67
C ILE A 103 -3.74 7.25 -11.82
N THR A 104 -2.48 7.66 -11.68
CA THR A 104 -1.42 7.40 -12.66
C THR A 104 -0.48 6.34 -12.10
N LEU A 105 -0.32 5.23 -12.81
CA LEU A 105 0.75 4.26 -12.59
C LEU A 105 2.02 4.78 -13.29
N LEU A 106 3.00 5.16 -12.48
CA LEU A 106 4.27 5.70 -12.94
C LEU A 106 5.23 4.61 -13.42
N LYS A 107 5.32 3.52 -12.64
CA LYS A 107 6.20 2.39 -12.95
C LYS A 107 5.62 1.10 -12.38
N MET A 108 5.94 -0.01 -13.05
CA MET A 108 5.61 -1.33 -12.51
C MET A 108 6.63 -1.69 -11.43
N PRO A 109 6.21 -2.07 -10.21
CA PRO A 109 7.12 -2.67 -9.25
C PRO A 109 7.76 -3.93 -9.84
N GLU A 110 9.09 -4.03 -9.78
CA GLU A 110 9.79 -5.27 -10.09
C GLU A 110 9.39 -6.32 -9.05
N THR A 111 8.77 -7.41 -9.49
CA THR A 111 8.58 -8.55 -8.60
C THR A 111 9.95 -9.04 -8.21
N MET A 112 10.29 -8.94 -6.92
CA MET A 112 11.19 -9.93 -6.38
C MET A 112 10.42 -11.24 -6.48
N SER A 113 10.68 -11.98 -7.55
CA SER A 113 10.34 -13.38 -7.68
C SER A 113 10.95 -14.06 -6.47
N THR A 114 10.19 -14.18 -5.38
CA THR A 114 10.39 -15.30 -4.47
C THR A 114 9.94 -16.52 -5.27
N ASP A 115 10.88 -16.92 -6.14
CA ASP A 115 11.28 -18.29 -6.39
C ASP A 115 10.31 -19.27 -5.74
N SER A 116 9.24 -19.59 -6.48
CA SER A 116 8.33 -20.65 -6.08
C SER A 116 9.08 -22.00 -6.05
N ASP A 117 10.27 -22.07 -6.66
CA ASP A 117 11.16 -23.22 -6.71
C ASP A 117 12.00 -23.39 -5.41
N GLU A 118 12.46 -22.32 -4.75
CA GLU A 118 13.24 -22.37 -3.50
C GLU A 118 12.36 -22.79 -2.32
N TYR A 119 11.10 -22.35 -2.29
CA TYR A 119 10.18 -22.68 -1.20
C TYR A 119 9.79 -24.18 -1.19
N TRP A 120 9.67 -24.80 -2.37
CA TRP A 120 9.52 -26.25 -2.48
C TRP A 120 10.83 -27.00 -2.22
N ASN A 121 11.98 -26.47 -2.64
CA ASN A 121 13.29 -27.08 -2.39
C ASN A 121 13.71 -27.08 -0.91
N LEU A 122 13.26 -26.11 -0.12
CA LEU A 122 13.52 -26.04 1.33
C LEU A 122 12.64 -26.98 2.15
N ARG A 123 11.51 -27.46 1.61
CA ARG A 123 10.59 -28.40 2.29
C ARG A 123 10.82 -29.86 1.89
N ALA A 124 11.64 -30.10 0.87
CA ALA A 124 11.98 -31.43 0.38
C ALA A 124 13.31 -32.00 0.94
N LYS A 125 13.86 -31.39 2.00
CA LYS A 125 15.00 -31.93 2.77
C LYS A 125 14.58 -32.30 4.18
#